data_AF-A0A3A5JNR7-F1
#
_entry.id   AF-A0A3A5JNR7-F1
#
_cell.length_a   1.000
_cell.length_b   1.000
_cell.length_c   1.000
_cell.angle_alpha   90.00
_cell.angle_beta   90.00
_cell.angle_gamma   90.00
#
_symmetry.space_group_name_H-M   'P 1'
#
loop_
_entity.id
_entity.type
_entity.pdbx_description
1 polymer ?
#
loop_
_entity_poly.entity_id
_entity_poly.type
_entity_poly.pdbx_seq_one_letter_code
_entity_poly.pdbx_strand_id
1 'polypeptide(L)'
;MTTQSERRVVFFDLDGTLHQQDMFGSFLRYLLRHLPLNLLLVIPLLPVIGGALLIKGRAARWPMSLLLWGATFGHSETRLKQLETDFVTWFRGRVTAFPVVQQRLTDYLTSSDADVWLITGSPQPLVQQVYFDTPWLPKVKLIASQIKRSHGGWVLTMRCLGHEKVAQLEQKIGTPLQLYSGYSDSNQDNPLLYFCQHRWRVTPLGQLQQLE
;
A
#
# COMPACT_ATOMS: atom_id res chain seq x y z
N MET A 1 -36.53 -12.55 14.41
CA MET A 1 -35.77 -11.29 14.28
C MET A 1 -34.31 -11.64 14.20
N THR A 2 -33.74 -11.69 13.00
CA THR A 2 -32.30 -11.91 12.80
C THR A 2 -31.58 -10.67 13.28
N THR A 3 -30.89 -10.77 14.42
CA THR A 3 -29.92 -9.77 14.86
C THR A 3 -28.84 -9.72 13.78
N GLN A 4 -28.89 -8.69 12.94
CA GLN A 4 -27.83 -8.37 12.01
C GLN A 4 -26.65 -7.92 12.87
N SER A 5 -25.86 -8.88 13.36
CA SER A 5 -24.63 -8.63 14.10
C SER A 5 -23.78 -7.70 13.23
N GLU A 6 -23.56 -6.48 13.70
CA GLU A 6 -22.74 -5.49 13.02
C GLU A 6 -21.36 -6.11 12.80
N ARG A 7 -21.01 -6.43 11.54
CA ARG A 7 -19.77 -7.14 11.24
C ARG A 7 -18.59 -6.23 11.59
N ARG A 8 -17.60 -6.76 12.30
CA ARG A 8 -16.40 -6.04 12.73
C ARG A 8 -15.54 -5.69 11.52
N VAL A 9 -15.54 -4.43 11.11
CA VAL A 9 -14.66 -3.96 10.03
C VAL A 9 -13.26 -3.73 10.58
N VAL A 10 -12.27 -4.44 10.03
CA VAL A 10 -10.87 -4.36 10.46
C VAL A 10 -10.01 -4.00 9.27
N PHE A 11 -9.04 -3.10 9.44
CA PHE A 11 -8.08 -2.80 8.38
C PHE A 11 -6.64 -3.12 8.78
N PHE A 12 -5.85 -3.55 7.81
CA PHE A 12 -4.40 -3.71 7.90
C PHE A 12 -3.73 -2.88 6.81
N ASP A 13 -2.67 -2.15 7.15
CA ASP A 13 -1.68 -1.71 6.17
C ASP A 13 -0.76 -2.88 5.77
N LEU A 14 0.02 -2.71 4.71
CA LEU A 14 0.87 -3.76 4.15
C LEU A 14 2.35 -3.53 4.44
N ASP A 15 2.89 -2.43 3.92
CA ASP A 15 4.30 -2.04 4.06
C ASP A 15 4.54 -1.61 5.51
N GLY A 16 5.63 -2.06 6.12
CA GLY A 16 5.92 -1.82 7.54
C GLY A 16 4.94 -2.47 8.54
N THR A 17 3.88 -3.15 8.08
CA THR A 17 2.78 -3.64 8.93
C THR A 17 2.58 -5.15 8.83
N LEU A 18 2.31 -5.70 7.64
CA LEU A 18 2.28 -7.16 7.45
C LEU A 18 3.67 -7.72 7.13
N HIS A 19 4.53 -6.87 6.58
CA HIS A 19 5.93 -7.15 6.33
C HIS A 19 6.78 -5.91 6.56
N GLN A 20 8.08 -6.09 6.76
CA GLN A 20 8.98 -5.02 7.15
C GLN A 20 9.31 -4.03 6.02
N GLN A 21 9.31 -4.49 4.77
CA GLN A 21 9.83 -3.70 3.65
C GLN A 21 8.82 -2.66 3.12
N ASP A 22 9.35 -1.66 2.43
CA ASP A 22 8.59 -0.74 1.59
C ASP A 22 8.60 -1.25 0.14
N MET A 23 7.49 -1.84 -0.30
CA MET A 23 7.36 -2.44 -1.62
C MET A 23 7.46 -1.40 -2.74
N PHE A 24 6.69 -0.30 -2.69
CA PHE A 24 6.68 0.68 -3.77
C PHE A 24 8.00 1.42 -3.91
N GLY A 25 8.62 1.86 -2.81
CA GLY A 25 9.93 2.50 -2.85
C GLY A 25 11.02 1.52 -3.33
N SER A 26 10.93 0.24 -2.96
CA SER A 26 11.83 -0.79 -3.47
C SER A 26 11.65 -1.04 -4.96
N PHE A 27 10.42 -0.99 -5.46
CA PHE A 27 10.12 -1.11 -6.88
C PHE A 27 10.70 0.05 -7.68
N LEU A 28 10.53 1.30 -7.22
CA LEU A 28 11.12 2.47 -7.88
C LEU A 28 12.66 2.38 -7.93
N ARG A 29 13.30 1.97 -6.83
CA ARG A 29 14.75 1.74 -6.80
C ARG A 29 15.16 0.60 -7.74
N TYR A 30 14.35 -0.46 -7.84
CA TYR A 30 14.61 -1.58 -8.74
C TYR A 30 14.53 -1.14 -10.20
N LEU A 31 13.49 -0.39 -10.58
CA LEU A 31 13.34 0.17 -11.93
C LEU A 31 14.55 1.03 -12.32
N LEU A 32 14.95 1.98 -11.48
CA LEU A 32 16.08 2.87 -11.78
C LEU A 32 17.42 2.15 -11.90
N ARG A 33 17.61 1.02 -11.20
CA ARG A 33 18.81 0.18 -11.35
C ARG A 33 18.82 -0.59 -12.66
N HIS A 34 17.67 -1.03 -13.15
CA HIS A 34 17.55 -1.82 -14.39
C HIS A 34 17.31 -0.94 -15.64
N LEU A 35 16.93 0.32 -15.45
CA LEU A 35 16.71 1.34 -16.47
C LEU A 35 17.56 2.59 -16.17
N PRO A 36 18.91 2.48 -16.12
CA PRO A 36 19.77 3.56 -15.64
C PRO A 36 19.70 4.83 -16.52
N LEU A 37 19.36 4.70 -17.81
CA LEU A 37 19.16 5.87 -18.69
C LEU A 37 18.03 6.78 -18.20
N ASN A 38 17.02 6.23 -17.52
CA ASN A 38 15.94 7.02 -16.95
C ASN A 38 16.41 7.92 -15.79
N LEU A 39 17.61 7.68 -15.23
CA LEU A 39 18.21 8.60 -14.26
C LEU A 39 18.51 9.97 -14.88
N LEU A 40 18.84 10.03 -16.18
CA LEU A 40 19.05 11.30 -16.88
C LEU A 40 17.78 12.16 -16.89
N LEU A 41 16.60 11.52 -16.85
CA LEU A 41 15.31 12.20 -16.74
C LEU A 41 14.91 12.45 -15.29
N VAL A 42 15.12 11.47 -14.41
CA VAL A 42 14.70 11.56 -13.01
C VAL A 42 15.52 12.58 -12.23
N ILE A 43 16.84 12.62 -12.40
CA ILE A 43 17.73 13.51 -11.63
C ILE A 43 17.32 14.99 -11.77
N PRO A 44 17.09 15.53 -12.99
CA PRO A 44 16.60 16.90 -13.15
C PRO A 44 15.19 17.14 -12.56
N LEU A 45 14.35 16.10 -12.45
CA LEU A 45 13.01 16.21 -11.87
C LEU A 45 13.01 16.13 -10.34
N LEU A 46 14.07 15.59 -9.71
CA LEU A 46 14.13 15.40 -8.26
C LEU A 46 13.94 16.71 -7.45
N PRO A 47 14.50 17.87 -7.84
CA PRO A 47 14.24 19.13 -7.12
C PRO A 47 12.75 19.51 -7.13
N VAL A 48 12.07 19.32 -8.27
CA VAL A 48 10.63 19.60 -8.41
C VAL A 48 9.81 18.62 -7.57
N ILE A 49 10.14 17.32 -7.64
CA ILE A 49 9.48 16.27 -6.85
C ILE A 49 9.69 16.52 -5.36
N GLY A 50 10.91 16.82 -4.94
CA GLY A 50 11.28 17.09 -3.55
C GLY A 50 10.57 18.34 -3.01
N GLY A 51 10.66 19.46 -3.72
CA GLY A 51 9.96 20.69 -3.35
C GLY A 51 8.44 20.50 -3.24
N ALA A 52 7.86 19.74 -4.17
CA ALA A 52 6.45 19.41 -4.12
C ALA A 52 6.04 18.55 -2.91
N LEU A 53 6.85 17.56 -2.55
CA LEU A 53 6.61 16.72 -1.37
C LEU A 53 6.77 17.52 -0.06
N LEU A 54 7.64 18.54 -0.04
CA LEU A 54 7.76 19.44 1.09
C LEU A 54 6.53 20.33 1.25
N ILE A 55 5.98 20.86 0.15
CA ILE A 55 4.83 21.78 0.16
C ILE A 55 3.50 21.03 0.35
N LYS A 56 3.29 19.92 -0.38
CA LYS A 56 2.03 19.17 -0.42
C LYS A 56 2.00 17.95 0.49
N GLY A 57 3.11 17.66 1.17
CA GLY A 57 3.26 16.52 2.06
C GLY A 57 3.58 15.20 1.34
N ARG A 58 4.00 14.21 2.14
CA ARG A 58 4.47 12.90 1.64
C ARG A 58 3.39 12.08 0.95
N ALA A 59 2.11 12.36 1.19
CA ALA A 59 0.97 11.66 0.59
C ALA A 59 0.58 12.17 -0.80
N ALA A 60 1.17 13.28 -1.28
CA ALA A 60 0.81 13.86 -2.57
C ALA A 60 0.96 12.87 -3.73
N ARG A 61 -0.09 12.66 -4.53
CA ARG A 61 -0.08 11.73 -5.66
C ARG A 61 0.88 12.15 -6.78
N TRP A 62 0.80 13.41 -7.19
CA TRP A 62 1.46 13.87 -8.42
C TRP A 62 3.00 13.79 -8.39
N PRO A 63 3.72 14.09 -7.29
CA PRO A 63 5.18 14.01 -7.29
C PRO A 63 5.65 12.56 -7.41
N MET A 64 4.95 11.63 -6.75
CA MET A 64 5.23 10.21 -6.89
C MET A 64 4.82 9.67 -8.25
N SER A 65 3.76 10.18 -8.84
CA SER A 65 3.37 9.85 -10.21
C SER A 65 4.43 10.31 -11.21
N LEU A 66 5.01 11.49 -11.01
CA LEU A 66 6.09 12.02 -11.84
C LEU A 66 7.37 11.19 -11.68
N LEU A 67 7.70 10.77 -10.46
CA LEU A 67 8.82 9.89 -10.20
C LEU A 67 8.66 8.52 -10.89
N LEU A 68 7.49 7.89 -10.75
CA LEU A 68 7.17 6.63 -11.42
C LEU A 68 7.23 6.78 -12.95
N TRP A 69 6.67 7.86 -13.48
CA TRP A 69 6.70 8.16 -14.90
C TRP A 69 8.13 8.32 -15.39
N GLY A 70 8.94 9.13 -14.72
CA GLY A 70 10.35 9.32 -15.06
C GLY A 70 11.12 8.00 -15.02
N ALA A 71 10.88 7.15 -14.02
CA ALA A 71 11.53 5.85 -13.88
C ALA A 71 11.15 4.82 -14.96
N THR A 72 10.05 5.04 -15.69
CA THR A 72 9.51 4.07 -16.67
C THR A 72 9.38 4.65 -18.09
N PHE A 73 9.60 5.95 -18.25
CA PHE A 73 9.46 6.66 -19.52
C PHE A 73 10.33 6.06 -20.63
N GLY A 74 9.78 5.95 -21.83
CA GLY A 74 10.50 5.51 -23.03
C GLY A 74 10.58 3.99 -23.20
N HIS A 75 9.98 3.20 -22.30
CA HIS A 75 10.01 1.73 -22.38
C HIS A 75 8.67 1.14 -22.82
N SER A 76 8.71 0.04 -23.58
CA SER A 76 7.51 -0.68 -24.00
C SER A 76 6.77 -1.28 -22.79
N GLU A 77 5.46 -1.46 -22.92
CA GLU A 77 4.65 -2.05 -21.83
C GLU A 77 5.14 -3.46 -21.48
N THR A 78 5.48 -4.26 -22.49
CA THR A 78 6.05 -5.61 -22.32
C THR A 78 7.33 -5.58 -21.49
N ARG A 79 8.24 -4.63 -21.76
CA ARG A 79 9.49 -4.51 -21.00
C ARG A 79 9.23 -4.13 -19.54
N LEU A 80 8.32 -3.19 -19.31
CA LEU A 80 7.96 -2.76 -17.96
C LEU A 80 7.26 -3.88 -17.18
N LYS A 81 6.37 -4.63 -17.82
CA LYS A 81 5.72 -5.80 -17.21
C LYS A 81 6.70 -6.93 -16.90
N GLN A 82 7.69 -7.17 -17.75
CA GLN A 82 8.77 -8.10 -17.43
C GLN A 82 9.53 -7.66 -16.17
N LEU A 83 9.92 -6.38 -16.08
CA LEU A 83 10.60 -5.84 -14.89
C LEU A 83 9.72 -5.88 -13.63
N GLU A 84 8.40 -5.73 -13.78
CA GLU A 84 7.43 -5.91 -12.70
C GLU A 84 7.46 -7.35 -12.16
N THR A 85 7.41 -8.36 -13.05
CA THR A 85 7.48 -9.77 -12.67
C THR A 85 8.85 -10.16 -12.09
N ASP A 86 9.94 -9.66 -12.67
CA ASP A 86 11.30 -9.89 -12.16
C ASP A 86 11.47 -9.27 -10.77
N PHE A 87 10.92 -8.06 -10.56
CA PHE A 87 10.87 -7.43 -9.24
C PHE A 87 10.07 -8.24 -8.24
N VAL A 88 8.88 -8.75 -8.62
CA VAL A 88 8.05 -9.58 -7.73
C VAL A 88 8.86 -10.77 -7.22
N THR A 89 9.53 -11.48 -8.13
CA THR A 89 10.37 -12.63 -7.78
C THR A 89 11.50 -12.23 -6.85
N TRP A 90 12.21 -11.14 -7.18
CA TRP A 90 13.29 -10.59 -6.36
C TRP A 90 12.84 -10.13 -4.96
N PHE A 91 11.64 -9.52 -4.87
CA PHE A 91 11.07 -8.97 -3.65
C PHE A 91 10.61 -10.09 -2.73
N ARG A 92 9.92 -11.12 -3.26
CA ARG A 92 9.44 -12.27 -2.48
C ARG A 92 10.57 -12.99 -1.72
N GLY A 93 11.77 -13.09 -2.30
CA GLY A 93 12.94 -13.64 -1.61
C GLY A 93 13.52 -12.75 -0.49
N ARG A 94 12.98 -11.55 -0.28
CA ARG A 94 13.43 -10.56 0.72
C ARG A 94 12.32 -10.10 1.67
N VAL A 95 11.08 -10.51 1.41
CA VAL A 95 9.94 -10.18 2.28
C VAL A 95 10.16 -10.82 3.64
N THR A 96 10.19 -9.99 4.68
CA THR A 96 10.20 -10.43 6.07
C THR A 96 8.85 -10.11 6.67
N ALA A 97 8.01 -11.13 6.81
CA ALA A 97 6.69 -11.00 7.43
C ALA A 97 6.82 -10.76 8.94
N PHE A 98 5.84 -10.06 9.52
CA PHE A 98 5.73 -9.92 10.97
C PHE A 98 4.77 -10.99 11.54
N PRO A 99 5.28 -12.03 12.24
CA PRO A 99 4.45 -13.17 12.65
C PRO A 99 3.29 -12.78 13.55
N VAL A 100 3.50 -11.83 14.47
CA VAL A 100 2.46 -11.34 15.39
C VAL A 100 1.29 -10.70 14.62
N VAL A 101 1.60 -9.90 13.60
CA VAL A 101 0.57 -9.23 12.78
C VAL A 101 -0.11 -10.23 11.83
N GLN A 102 0.64 -11.17 11.27
CA GLN A 102 0.06 -12.25 10.44
C GLN A 102 -0.85 -13.18 11.23
N GLN A 103 -0.51 -13.50 12.48
CA GLN A 103 -1.38 -14.27 13.36
C GLN A 103 -2.68 -13.49 13.61
N ARG A 104 -2.58 -12.21 13.94
CA ARG A 104 -3.75 -11.35 14.14
C ARG A 104 -4.65 -11.28 12.91
N LEU A 105 -4.05 -11.15 11.73
CA LEU A 105 -4.77 -11.20 10.44
C LEU A 105 -5.50 -12.55 10.29
N THR A 106 -4.81 -13.66 10.55
CA THR A 106 -5.38 -15.00 10.48
C THR A 106 -6.55 -15.17 11.42
N ASP A 107 -6.43 -14.70 12.66
CA ASP A 107 -7.49 -14.79 13.67
C ASP A 107 -8.78 -14.10 13.18
N TYR A 108 -8.69 -12.87 12.64
CA TYR A 108 -9.86 -12.20 12.07
C TYR A 108 -10.41 -12.93 10.84
N LEU A 109 -9.55 -13.46 9.97
CA LEU A 109 -9.99 -14.20 8.78
C LEU A 109 -10.67 -15.54 9.09
N THR A 110 -10.38 -16.13 10.24
CA THR A 110 -11.09 -17.32 10.74
C THR A 110 -12.39 -16.99 11.46
N SER A 111 -12.59 -15.71 11.83
CA SER A 111 -13.78 -15.26 12.53
C SER A 111 -14.94 -15.01 11.56
N SER A 112 -16.14 -15.49 11.89
CA SER A 112 -17.31 -15.39 11.01
C SER A 112 -17.94 -13.99 10.97
N ASP A 113 -17.59 -13.12 11.91
CA ASP A 113 -18.18 -11.81 12.15
C ASP A 113 -17.24 -10.65 11.77
N ALA A 114 -16.11 -10.91 11.12
CA ALA A 114 -15.15 -9.88 10.72
C ALA A 114 -15.12 -9.66 9.20
N ASP A 115 -14.95 -8.40 8.81
CA ASP A 115 -14.68 -7.96 7.44
C ASP A 115 -13.29 -7.36 7.40
N VAL A 116 -12.34 -8.08 6.79
CA VAL A 116 -10.93 -7.68 6.77
C VAL A 116 -10.59 -6.93 5.50
N TRP A 117 -10.08 -5.70 5.66
CA TRP A 117 -9.61 -4.83 4.60
C TRP A 117 -8.08 -4.75 4.62
N LEU A 118 -7.46 -4.90 3.46
CA LEU A 118 -6.04 -4.59 3.26
C LEU A 118 -5.95 -3.26 2.52
N ILE A 119 -5.38 -2.24 3.15
CA ILE A 119 -5.36 -0.86 2.61
C ILE A 119 -3.93 -0.35 2.56
N THR A 120 -3.36 -0.25 1.36
CA THR A 120 -1.92 0.00 1.17
C THR A 120 -1.61 1.07 0.12
N GLY A 121 -0.55 1.84 0.38
CA GLY A 121 0.01 2.78 -0.59
C GLY A 121 0.75 2.13 -1.76
N SER A 122 1.00 0.82 -1.71
CA SER A 122 1.69 0.10 -2.78
C SER A 122 0.78 -0.19 -3.99
N PRO A 123 1.31 -0.21 -5.23
CA PRO A 123 0.54 -0.52 -6.42
C PRO A 123 -0.15 -1.88 -6.38
N GLN A 124 -1.44 -1.92 -6.71
CA GLN A 124 -2.24 -3.15 -6.69
C GLN A 124 -1.63 -4.32 -7.47
N PRO A 125 -1.09 -4.15 -8.70
CA PRO A 125 -0.48 -5.26 -9.43
C PRO A 125 0.69 -5.91 -8.70
N LEU A 126 1.48 -5.11 -7.95
CA LEU A 126 2.60 -5.63 -7.16
C LEU A 126 2.11 -6.41 -5.95
N VAL A 127 1.11 -5.89 -5.23
CA VAL A 127 0.53 -6.59 -4.07
C VAL A 127 -0.04 -7.93 -4.49
N GLN A 128 -0.82 -7.95 -5.57
CA GLN A 128 -1.46 -9.17 -6.08
C GLN A 128 -0.43 -10.21 -6.53
N GLN A 129 0.64 -9.81 -7.21
CA GLN A 129 1.69 -10.72 -7.66
C GLN A 129 2.65 -11.15 -6.55
N VAL A 130 2.97 -10.28 -5.58
CA VAL A 130 3.82 -10.65 -4.45
C VAL A 130 3.13 -11.63 -3.53
N TYR A 131 1.80 -11.55 -3.36
CA TYR A 131 1.05 -12.36 -2.40
C TYR A 131 0.06 -13.34 -3.03
N PHE A 132 0.21 -13.64 -4.32
CA PHE A 132 -0.75 -14.45 -5.10
C PHE A 132 -1.04 -15.83 -4.51
N ASP A 133 -0.06 -16.44 -3.86
CA ASP A 133 -0.11 -17.79 -3.28
C ASP A 133 -0.41 -17.78 -1.77
N THR A 134 -0.65 -16.62 -1.18
CA THR A 134 -0.98 -16.55 0.24
C THR A 134 -2.44 -16.91 0.48
N PRO A 135 -2.75 -17.67 1.54
CA PRO A 135 -4.12 -18.10 1.84
C PRO A 135 -5.02 -16.96 2.30
N TRP A 136 -4.44 -15.80 2.66
CA TRP A 136 -5.17 -14.65 3.18
C TRP A 136 -5.58 -13.65 2.09
N LEU A 137 -4.81 -13.49 1.00
CA LEU A 137 -5.09 -12.48 -0.01
C LEU A 137 -6.50 -12.59 -0.64
N PRO A 138 -7.01 -13.79 -1.01
CA PRO A 138 -8.36 -13.93 -1.55
C PRO A 138 -9.48 -13.64 -0.53
N LYS A 139 -9.15 -13.62 0.76
CA LYS A 139 -10.12 -13.46 1.87
C LYS A 139 -10.19 -12.03 2.39
N VAL A 140 -9.28 -11.15 1.95
CA VAL A 140 -9.29 -9.73 2.31
C VAL A 140 -9.88 -8.89 1.19
N LYS A 141 -10.51 -7.77 1.56
CA LYS A 141 -10.94 -6.73 0.61
C LYS A 141 -9.77 -5.77 0.39
N LEU A 142 -9.23 -5.71 -0.83
CA LEU A 142 -8.03 -4.93 -1.15
C LEU A 142 -8.37 -3.51 -1.64
N ILE A 143 -7.76 -2.51 -1.02
CA ILE A 143 -7.66 -1.13 -1.53
C ILE A 143 -6.17 -0.82 -1.66
N ALA A 144 -5.72 -0.57 -2.89
CA ALA A 144 -4.31 -0.33 -3.18
C ALA A 144 -4.14 0.78 -4.22
N SER A 145 -2.96 1.40 -4.27
CA SER A 145 -2.65 2.41 -5.28
C SER A 145 -2.82 1.86 -6.69
N GLN A 146 -3.30 2.69 -7.60
CA GLN A 146 -3.57 2.30 -8.99
C GLN A 146 -2.55 2.93 -9.93
N ILE A 147 -2.04 2.12 -10.85
CA ILE A 147 -1.10 2.56 -11.89
C ILE A 147 -1.72 2.34 -13.27
N LYS A 148 -1.37 3.20 -14.23
CA LYS A 148 -1.70 2.99 -15.64
C LYS A 148 -0.58 3.48 -16.54
N ARG A 149 -0.56 2.98 -17.78
CA ARG A 149 0.26 3.56 -18.84
C ARG A 149 -0.28 4.91 -19.28
N SER A 150 0.61 5.90 -19.39
CA SER A 150 0.27 7.25 -19.85
C SER A 150 1.53 7.98 -20.33
N HIS A 151 1.43 8.68 -21.47
CA HIS A 151 2.50 9.53 -22.02
C HIS A 151 3.88 8.86 -22.04
N GLY A 152 3.96 7.60 -22.48
CA GLY A 152 5.23 6.89 -22.63
C GLY A 152 5.82 6.26 -21.36
N GLY A 153 5.15 6.36 -20.20
CA GLY A 153 5.55 5.71 -18.95
C GLY A 153 4.35 5.27 -18.12
N TRP A 154 4.58 4.88 -16.87
CA TRP A 154 3.53 4.59 -15.89
C TRP A 154 3.26 5.77 -14.97
N VAL A 155 1.99 6.00 -14.65
CA VAL A 155 1.56 7.07 -13.74
C VAL A 155 0.65 6.50 -12.67
N LEU A 156 0.60 7.15 -11.51
CA LEU A 156 -0.36 6.84 -10.45
C LEU A 156 -1.70 7.52 -10.76
N THR A 157 -2.75 6.74 -11.01
CA THR A 157 -4.12 7.28 -11.13
C THR A 157 -4.74 7.55 -9.78
N MET A 158 -4.42 6.71 -8.80
CA MET A 158 -4.83 6.85 -7.41
C MET A 158 -3.65 6.46 -6.50
N ARG A 159 -3.41 7.23 -5.45
CA ARG A 159 -2.39 6.93 -4.44
C ARG A 159 -3.06 6.74 -3.09
N CYS A 160 -3.16 5.49 -2.64
CA CYS A 160 -3.90 5.12 -1.44
C CYS A 160 -3.04 5.39 -0.19
N LEU A 161 -2.91 6.65 0.18
CA LEU A 161 -2.10 7.07 1.33
C LEU A 161 -2.75 8.28 2.02
N GLY A 162 -2.67 8.35 3.35
CA GLY A 162 -3.27 9.46 4.08
C GLY A 162 -4.80 9.47 4.00
N HIS A 163 -5.37 10.66 3.83
CA HIS A 163 -6.81 10.86 3.69
C HIS A 163 -7.43 10.09 2.52
N GLU A 164 -6.66 9.74 1.48
CA GLU A 164 -7.17 8.92 0.38
C GLU A 164 -7.56 7.52 0.87
N LYS A 165 -6.85 6.95 1.88
CA LYS A 165 -7.26 5.66 2.48
C LYS A 165 -8.66 5.76 3.10
N VAL A 166 -8.95 6.87 3.77
CA VAL A 166 -10.27 7.16 4.37
C VAL A 166 -11.33 7.28 3.28
N ALA A 167 -11.11 8.14 2.29
CA ALA A 167 -12.07 8.38 1.21
C ALA A 167 -12.38 7.10 0.40
N GLN A 168 -11.38 6.28 0.12
CA GLN A 168 -11.57 5.00 -0.58
C GLN A 168 -12.37 4.01 0.27
N LEU A 169 -12.15 3.97 1.59
CA LEU A 169 -12.91 3.11 2.47
C LEU A 169 -14.36 3.59 2.62
N GLU A 170 -14.59 4.89 2.79
CA GLU A 170 -15.94 5.51 2.81
C GLU A 170 -16.74 5.16 1.55
N GLN A 171 -16.11 5.21 0.38
CA GLN A 171 -16.76 4.82 -0.87
C GLN A 171 -17.18 3.35 -0.92
N LYS A 172 -16.54 2.48 -0.12
CA LYS A 172 -16.79 1.04 -0.12
C LYS A 172 -17.76 0.57 0.96
N ILE A 173 -17.73 1.18 2.14
CA ILE A 173 -18.56 0.76 3.29
C ILE A 173 -19.55 1.82 3.76
N GLY A 174 -19.53 3.00 3.16
CA GLY A 174 -20.43 4.11 3.49
C GLY A 174 -19.92 4.99 4.63
N THR A 175 -20.75 5.96 4.99
CA THR A 175 -20.52 6.93 6.07
C THR A 175 -21.65 6.84 7.11
N PRO A 176 -21.37 7.09 8.41
CA PRO A 176 -20.06 7.39 9.00
C PRO A 176 -19.16 6.14 9.09
N LEU A 177 -17.84 6.32 8.97
CA LEU A 177 -16.89 5.23 9.19
C LEU A 177 -16.85 4.84 10.67
N GLN A 178 -17.12 3.56 10.93
CA GLN A 178 -16.89 2.94 12.23
C GLN A 178 -16.12 1.64 12.02
N LEU A 179 -14.86 1.64 12.46
CA LEU A 179 -13.96 0.50 12.30
C LEU A 179 -13.70 -0.11 13.68
N TYR A 180 -13.72 -1.44 13.76
CA TYR A 180 -13.45 -2.16 14.99
C TYR A 180 -11.96 -2.09 15.35
N SER A 181 -11.06 -2.33 14.39
CA SER A 181 -9.62 -2.30 14.64
C SER A 181 -8.81 -1.85 13.41
N GLY A 182 -7.69 -1.19 13.66
CA GLY A 182 -6.77 -0.73 12.62
C GLY A 182 -5.31 -0.98 13.00
N TYR A 183 -4.53 -1.44 12.02
CA TYR A 183 -3.11 -1.79 12.18
C TYR A 183 -2.28 -1.05 11.12
N SER A 184 -1.34 -0.20 11.54
CA SER A 184 -0.42 0.52 10.65
C SER A 184 0.89 0.88 11.39
N ASP A 185 2.00 1.01 10.69
CA ASP A 185 3.28 1.53 11.20
C ASP A 185 3.40 3.06 11.09
N SER A 186 2.59 3.69 10.24
CA SER A 186 2.83 5.02 9.73
C SER A 186 1.92 6.09 10.33
N ASN A 187 2.48 7.27 10.61
CA ASN A 187 1.70 8.45 11.01
C ASN A 187 0.77 8.94 9.89
N GLN A 188 1.04 8.58 8.65
CA GLN A 188 0.20 8.94 7.53
C GLN A 188 -1.18 8.26 7.62
N ASP A 189 -1.30 7.17 8.37
CA ASP A 189 -2.57 6.45 8.55
C ASP A 189 -3.33 6.91 9.79
N ASN A 190 -2.82 7.89 10.55
CA ASN A 190 -3.53 8.47 11.70
C ASN A 190 -4.96 8.93 11.36
N PRO A 191 -5.23 9.57 10.20
CA PRO A 191 -6.61 9.93 9.82
C PRO A 191 -7.54 8.72 9.70
N LEU A 192 -7.02 7.55 9.29
CA LEU A 192 -7.83 6.33 9.19
C LEU A 192 -7.97 5.65 10.56
N LEU A 193 -6.87 5.57 11.33
CA LEU A 193 -6.87 5.05 12.70
C LEU A 193 -7.84 5.80 13.60
N TYR A 194 -8.07 7.10 13.37
CA TYR A 194 -9.04 7.90 14.12
C TYR A 194 -10.45 7.29 14.12
N PHE A 195 -10.86 6.61 13.04
CA PHE A 195 -12.16 5.96 12.94
C PHE A 195 -12.19 4.55 13.56
N CYS A 196 -11.09 4.09 14.16
CA CYS A 196 -11.01 2.79 14.83
C CYS A 196 -11.26 2.88 16.33
N GLN A 197 -12.09 1.94 16.82
CA GLN A 197 -12.26 1.69 18.24
C GLN A 197 -10.96 1.19 18.89
N HIS A 198 -10.27 0.25 18.24
CA HIS A 198 -8.96 -0.24 18.66
C HIS A 198 -7.87 0.13 17.65
N ARG A 199 -6.90 0.94 18.09
CA ARG A 199 -5.84 1.47 17.24
C ARG A 199 -4.51 0.83 17.59
N TRP A 200 -3.82 0.27 16.60
CA TRP A 200 -2.56 -0.42 16.80
C TRP A 200 -1.47 0.16 15.90
N ARG A 201 -0.36 0.55 16.53
CA ARG A 201 0.89 0.89 15.87
C ARG A 201 1.76 -0.34 15.74
N VAL A 202 2.18 -0.69 14.53
CA VAL A 202 3.18 -1.74 14.31
C VAL A 202 4.57 -1.12 14.44
N THR A 203 5.40 -1.71 15.30
CA THR A 203 6.79 -1.26 15.49
C THR A 203 7.68 -1.84 14.38
N PRO A 204 8.89 -1.29 14.15
CA PRO A 204 9.85 -1.85 13.18
C PRO A 204 10.26 -3.31 13.45
N LEU A 205 10.04 -3.82 14.67
CA LEU A 205 10.27 -5.21 15.08
C LEU A 205 9.04 -6.10 14.93
N GLY A 206 7.93 -5.58 14.39
CA GLY A 206 6.69 -6.34 14.20
C GLY A 206 5.84 -6.52 15.46
N GLN A 207 6.12 -5.78 16.53
CA GLN A 207 5.31 -5.78 17.75
C GLN A 207 4.14 -4.81 17.64
N LEU A 208 3.03 -5.14 18.29
CA LEU A 208 1.81 -4.33 18.34
C LEU A 208 1.82 -3.43 19.58
N GLN A 209 1.77 -2.12 19.36
CA GLN A 209 1.59 -1.12 20.42
C GLN A 209 0.19 -0.52 20.30
N GLN A 210 -0.60 -0.60 21.36
CA GLN A 210 -1.92 0.03 21.38
C GLN A 210 -1.76 1.56 21.49
N LEU A 211 -2.55 2.29 20.70
CA LEU A 211 -2.67 3.73 20.79
C LEU A 211 -3.92 4.08 21.60
N GLU A 212 -3.80 5.07 22.48
CA GLU A 212 -4.90 5.67 23.24
C GLU A 212 -5.87 6.46 22.34
#